data_AF-A0A6C0PZG0-F1
#
_entry.id   AF-A0A6C0PZG0-F1
#
_cell.length_a   1.000
_cell.length_b   1.000
_cell.length_c   1.000
_cell.angle_alpha   90.00
_cell.angle_beta   90.00
_cell.angle_gamma   90.00
#
_symmetry.space_group_name_H-M   'P 1'
#
loop_
_entity.id
_entity.type
_entity.pdbx_description
1 polymer ?
#
loop_
_entity_poly.entity_id
_entity_poly.type
_entity_poly.pdbx_seq_one_letter_code
_entity_poly.pdbx_strand_id
1 'polypeptide(L)' 'MTGLNTILIVLGLFLAGGVYSFAKQKQPTGVIVLLAICSALCLLAGILRIQGLWE' A
#
# COMPACT_ATOMS: atom_id res chain seq x y z
N MET A 1 -8.98 14.96 5.29
CA MET A 1 -7.81 14.05 5.47
C MET A 1 -7.54 13.90 6.96
N THR A 2 -7.41 12.68 7.48
CA THR A 2 -7.02 12.43 8.88
C THR A 2 -5.60 11.88 8.95
N GLY A 3 -4.98 11.90 10.14
CA GLY A 3 -3.65 11.31 10.35
C GLY A 3 -3.59 9.82 9.99
N LEU A 4 -4.65 9.06 10.27
CA LEU A 4 -4.74 7.64 9.93
C LEU A 4 -4.72 7.42 8.41
N ASN A 5 -5.48 8.22 7.65
CA ASN A 5 -5.53 8.08 6.19
C ASN A 5 -4.16 8.35 5.58
N THR A 6 -3.48 9.39 6.05
CA THR A 6 -2.13 9.74 5.59
C THR A 6 -1.14 8.62 5.88
N ILE A 7 -1.16 8.04 7.08
CA ILE A 7 -0.30 6.90 7.44
C ILE A 7 -0.56 5.73 6.49
N LEU A 8 -1.82 5.36 6.26
CA LEU A 8 -2.17 4.24 5.39
C LEU A 8 -1.72 4.45 3.94
N ILE A 9 -1.86 5.67 3.41
CA ILE A 9 -1.43 6.00 2.04
C ILE A 9 0.10 5.95 1.94
N VAL A 10 0.82 6.61 2.85
CA VAL A 10 2.29 6.63 2.84
C VAL A 10 2.86 5.23 3.03
N LEU A 11 2.29 4.43 3.95
CA LEU A 11 2.67 3.04 4.15
C LEU A 11 2.39 2.21 2.91
N GLY A 12 1.22 2.36 2.27
CA GLY A 12 0.88 1.66 1.04
C GLY A 12 1.89 1.93 -0.08
N LEU A 13 2.28 3.20 -0.29
CA LEU A 13 3.31 3.59 -1.26
C LEU A 13 4.70 3.03 -0.90
N PHE A 14 5.06 3.05 0.38
CA PHE A 14 6.31 2.45 0.86
C PHE A 14 6.36 0.94 0.57
N LEU A 15 5.27 0.21 0.86
CA LEU A 15 5.17 -1.22 0.56
C LEU A 15 5.23 -1.49 -0.94
N ALA A 16 4.67 -0.63 -1.80
CA ALA A 16 4.83 -0.74 -3.26
C ALA A 16 6.29 -0.63 -3.70
N GLY A 17 7.06 0.27 -3.07
CA GLY A 17 8.52 0.31 -3.22
C GLY A 17 9.19 -1.00 -2.80
N GLY A 18 8.70 -1.60 -1.70
CA GLY A 18 9.10 -2.94 -1.25
C GLY A 18 8.84 -4.04 -2.29
N VAL A 19 7.68 -4.03 -2.97
CA VAL A 19 7.36 -4.98 -4.06
C VAL A 19 8.40 -4.91 -5.17
N TYR A 20 8.70 -3.70 -5.65
CA TYR A 20 9.73 -3.49 -6.67
C TYR A 20 11.10 -3.98 -6.21
N SER A 21 11.48 -3.63 -4.98
CA SER A 21 12.74 -4.06 -4.37
C SER A 21 12.86 -5.58 -4.29
N PHE A 22 11.82 -6.26 -3.82
CA PHE A 22 11.81 -7.73 -3.67
C PHE A 22 11.83 -8.45 -5.02
N ALA A 23 11.13 -7.90 -6.02
CA ALA A 23 11.18 -8.40 -7.39
C ALA A 23 12.60 -8.30 -7.97
N LYS A 24 13.32 -7.19 -7.73
CA LYS A 24 14.73 -7.04 -8.16
C LYS A 24 15.69 -7.96 -7.41
N GLN A 25 15.40 -8.26 -6.15
CA GLN A 25 16.18 -9.19 -5.33
C GLN A 25 15.84 -10.67 -5.57
N LYS A 26 14.91 -10.97 -6.50
CA LYS A 26 14.45 -12.34 -6.82
C LYS A 26 13.93 -13.10 -5.59
N GLN A 27 13.22 -12.40 -4.70
CA GLN A 27 12.56 -13.02 -3.56
C GLN A 27 11.45 -13.99 -4.03
N PRO A 28 11.01 -14.95 -3.18
CA PRO A 28 9.94 -15.87 -3.53
C PRO A 28 8.67 -15.14 -3.98
N THR A 29 8.09 -15.56 -5.12
CA THR A 29 6.93 -14.91 -5.74
C THR A 29 5.76 -14.76 -4.78
N GLY A 30 5.51 -15.75 -3.92
CA GLY A 30 4.44 -15.67 -2.91
C GLY A 30 4.60 -14.49 -1.94
N VAL A 31 5.84 -14.19 -1.53
CA VAL A 31 6.12 -13.05 -0.65
C VAL A 31 5.90 -11.73 -1.38
N ILE A 32 6.32 -11.64 -2.64
CA ILE A 32 6.11 -10.45 -3.49
C ILE A 32 4.60 -10.18 -3.67
N VAL A 33 3.83 -11.22 -3.99
CA VAL A 33 2.38 -11.12 -4.17
C VAL A 33 1.69 -10.71 -2.87
N LEU A 34 2.06 -11.31 -1.74
CA LEU A 34 1.52 -10.93 -0.44
C LEU A 34 1.81 -9.45 -0.13
N LEU A 35 3.05 -9.00 -0.34
CA LEU A 35 3.45 -7.61 -0.12
C LEU A 35 2.66 -6.64 -1.03
N ALA A 36 2.43 -7.03 -2.29
CA ALA A 36 1.63 -6.26 -3.23
C ALA A 36 0.17 -6.15 -2.78
N ILE A 37 -0.42 -7.23 -2.28
CA ILE A 37 -1.77 -7.21 -1.70
C ILE A 37 -1.81 -6.28 -0.48
N CYS A 38 -0.86 -6.38 0.44
CA CYS A 38 -0.79 -5.49 1.60
C CYS A 38 -0.66 -4.01 1.22
N SER A 39 0.16 -3.70 0.20
CA SER A 39 0.28 -2.35 -0.35
C SER A 39 -1.06 -1.85 -0.90
N ALA A 40 -1.72 -2.65 -1.74
CA ALA A 40 -3.04 -2.30 -2.30
C ALA A 40 -4.09 -2.08 -1.21
N LEU A 41 -4.14 -2.94 -0.19
CA LEU A 41 -5.08 -2.81 0.92
C LEU A 41 -4.84 -1.54 1.74
N CYS A 42 -3.58 -1.16 2.00
CA CYS A 42 -3.26 0.09 2.70
C CYS A 42 -3.68 1.31 1.88
N LEU A 43 -3.39 1.33 0.57
CA LEU A 43 -3.79 2.42 -0.33
C LEU A 43 -5.30 2.56 -0.41
N LEU A 44 -6.01 1.47 -0.70
CA LEU A 44 -7.47 1.45 -0.77
C LEU A 44 -8.09 1.90 0.56
N ALA A 45 -7.61 1.38 1.68
CA ALA A 45 -8.08 1.76 3.01
C ALA A 45 -7.87 3.25 3.29
N GLY A 46 -6.71 3.79 2.92
CA GLY A 46 -6.40 5.21 3.09
C GLY A 46 -7.29 6.12 2.23
N ILE A 47 -7.47 5.76 0.95
CA ILE A 47 -8.31 6.51 0.00
C ILE A 47 -9.78 6.48 0.39
N LEU A 48 -10.32 5.32 0.77
CA LEU A 48 -11.73 5.17 1.17
C LEU A 48 -12.10 6.04 2.37
N ARG A 49 -11.13 6.42 3.22
CA ARG A 49 -11.36 7.25 4.40
C ARG A 49 -11.23 8.75 4.14
N ILE A 50 -10.87 9.18 2.93
CA ILE A 50 -10.76 10.61 2.59
C ILE A 50 -12.16 11.24 2.62
N GLN A 51 -12.39 12.10 3.62
CA GLN A 51 -13.62 12.89 3.74
C GLN A 51 -13.80 13.78 2.51
N GLY A 52 -15.02 13.78 1.93
CA GLY A 52 -15.36 14.55 0.73
C GLY A 52 -14.90 13.95 -0.60
N LEU A 53 -14.29 12.75 -0.62
CA LEU A 53 -13.93 12.08 -1.88
C LEU A 53 -15.11 11.38 -2.57
N TRP A 54 -16.13 11.01 -1.78
CA TRP A 54 -17.25 10.15 -2.20
C TRP A 54 -18.60 10.85 -2.17
N GLU A 55 -18.63 12.11 -1.76
CA GLU A 55 -19.80 13.00 -1.85
C GLU A 55 -19.82 13.68 -3.22
#